data_AF-E3QS42-F1
#
_entry.id   AF-E3QS42-F1
#
_cell.length_a   1.000
_cell.length_b   1.000
_cell.length_c   1.000
_cell.angle_alpha   90.00
_cell.angle_beta   90.00
_cell.angle_gamma   90.00
#
_symmetry.space_group_name_H-M   'P 1'
#
loop_
_entity.id
_entity.type
_entity.pdbx_description
1 polymer ?
#
loop_
_entity_poly.entity_id
_entity_poly.type
_entity_poly.pdbx_seq_one_letter_code
_entity_poly.pdbx_strand_id
1 'polypeptide(L)'
;MRHIGRENIVVAAPDGSSYLGTLNVYHGIHCFKLIKQLRYLYYYLSDLNKYDYENLLHNENRINFLRQSAMCHGNIGLITFEWHEKSRIPVTNAMTHQYVR
;
A
#
# COMPACT_ATOMS: atom_id res chain seq x y z
N MET A 1 -13.98 -1.89 18.26
CA MET A 1 -12.89 -0.94 18.55
C MET A 1 -13.09 -0.25 19.89
N ARG A 2 -14.30 0.25 20.20
CA ARG A 2 -14.65 0.75 21.55
C ARG A 2 -14.42 -0.25 22.69
N HIS A 3 -14.90 -1.48 22.53
CA HIS A 3 -14.78 -2.53 23.55
C HIS A 3 -13.33 -2.95 23.86
N ILE A 4 -12.38 -2.66 22.97
CA ILE A 4 -10.94 -2.95 23.12
C ILE A 4 -10.10 -1.68 23.28
N GLY A 5 -10.72 -0.51 23.48
CA GLY A 5 -10.03 0.75 23.74
C GLY A 5 -9.17 1.29 22.59
N ARG A 6 -9.40 0.87 21.34
CA ARG A 6 -8.60 1.27 20.16
C ARG A 6 -9.22 2.41 19.36
N GLU A 7 -9.90 3.34 20.02
CA GLU A 7 -10.62 4.43 19.35
C GLU A 7 -9.70 5.52 18.80
N ASN A 8 -8.49 5.64 19.36
CA ASN A 8 -7.48 6.61 18.95
C ASN A 8 -6.80 6.29 17.61
N ILE A 9 -6.99 5.10 17.05
CA ILE A 9 -6.35 4.64 15.80
C ILE A 9 -7.37 4.28 14.71
N VAL A 10 -8.62 4.73 14.88
CA VAL A 10 -9.73 4.49 13.96
C VAL A 10 -10.53 5.76 13.75
N VAL A 11 -11.17 5.88 12.59
CA VAL A 11 -12.15 6.94 12.32
C VAL A 11 -13.53 6.31 12.31
N ALA A 12 -14.44 6.79 13.15
CA ALA A 12 -15.83 6.34 13.17
C ALA A 12 -16.63 6.94 12.01
N ALA A 13 -17.63 6.21 11.52
CA ALA A 13 -18.66 6.74 10.63
C ALA A 13 -19.50 7.80 11.37
N PRO A 14 -20.21 8.71 10.66
CA PRO A 14 -20.96 9.81 11.28
C PRO A 14 -22.02 9.36 12.30
N ASP A 15 -22.59 8.17 12.11
CA ASP A 15 -23.58 7.54 13.00
C ASP A 15 -22.95 6.76 14.16
N GLY A 16 -21.62 6.65 14.20
CA GLY A 16 -20.86 5.90 15.20
C GLY A 16 -21.02 4.37 15.11
N SER A 17 -21.70 3.85 14.08
CA SER A 17 -22.02 2.42 13.97
C SER A 17 -20.87 1.58 13.41
N SER A 18 -19.97 2.21 12.65
CA SER A 18 -18.89 1.56 11.94
C SER A 18 -17.60 2.39 11.97
N TYR A 19 -16.50 1.79 11.51
CA TYR A 19 -15.20 2.44 11.44
C TYR A 19 -14.65 2.36 10.01
N LEU A 20 -13.96 3.41 9.59
CA LEU A 20 -13.29 3.49 8.31
C LEU A 20 -12.07 2.56 8.28
N GLY A 21 -11.96 1.76 7.24
CA GLY A 21 -10.82 0.87 7.01
C GLY A 21 -10.72 0.44 5.55
N THR A 22 -9.56 -0.08 5.18
CA THR A 22 -9.29 -0.66 3.87
C THR A 22 -8.50 -1.96 3.99
N LEU A 23 -8.52 -2.79 2.96
CA LEU A 23 -7.79 -4.05 2.94
C LEU A 23 -6.32 -3.83 2.56
N ASN A 24 -5.42 -4.58 3.19
CA ASN A 24 -3.99 -4.61 2.91
C ASN A 24 -3.68 -4.95 1.43
N VAL A 25 -4.52 -5.71 0.74
CA VAL A 25 -4.37 -5.99 -0.70
C VAL A 25 -4.27 -4.70 -1.53
N TYR A 26 -5.06 -3.67 -1.20
CA TYR A 26 -5.02 -2.39 -1.91
C TYR A 26 -3.72 -1.64 -1.63
N HIS A 27 -3.21 -1.69 -0.40
CA HIS A 27 -1.90 -1.13 -0.06
C HIS A 27 -0.77 -1.84 -0.81
N GLY A 28 -0.78 -3.17 -0.86
CA GLY A 28 0.19 -3.95 -1.63
C GLY A 28 0.20 -3.57 -3.12
N ILE A 29 -0.97 -3.47 -3.74
CA ILE A 29 -1.10 -3.05 -5.15
C ILE A 29 -0.60 -1.61 -5.36
N HIS A 30 -0.92 -0.69 -4.44
CA HIS A 30 -0.45 0.69 -4.48
C HIS A 30 1.09 0.76 -4.44
N CYS A 31 1.73 -0.01 -3.56
CA CYS A 31 3.19 -0.08 -3.46
C CYS A 31 3.83 -0.62 -4.75
N PHE A 32 3.26 -1.65 -5.39
CA PHE A 32 3.75 -2.13 -6.70
C PHE A 32 3.65 -1.06 -7.78
N LYS A 33 2.58 -0.26 -7.80
CA LYS A 33 2.46 0.88 -8.71
C LYS A 33 3.57 1.90 -8.47
N LEU A 34 3.84 2.24 -7.21
CA LEU A 34 4.91 3.19 -6.85
C LEU A 34 6.29 2.68 -7.29
N ILE A 35 6.61 1.41 -7.03
CA ILE A 35 7.88 0.80 -7.45
C ILE A 35 8.01 0.87 -8.98
N LYS A 36 6.94 0.58 -9.73
CA LYS A 36 6.93 0.71 -11.19
C LYS A 36 7.23 2.15 -11.60
N GLN A 37 6.56 3.14 -11.01
CA GLN A 37 6.77 4.56 -11.32
C GLN A 37 8.20 5.03 -11.02
N LEU A 38 8.76 4.67 -9.87
CA LEU A 38 10.14 5.02 -9.49
C LEU A 38 11.15 4.43 -10.47
N ARG A 39 10.92 3.20 -10.94
CA ARG A 39 11.78 2.57 -11.95
C ARG A 39 11.71 3.26 -13.30
N TYR A 40 10.52 3.64 -13.76
CA TYR A 40 10.38 4.42 -15.00
C TYR A 40 11.05 5.79 -14.87
N LEU A 41 10.93 6.44 -13.72
CA LEU A 41 11.62 7.69 -13.46
C LEU A 41 13.15 7.52 -13.56
N TYR A 42 13.71 6.47 -12.93
CA TYR A 42 15.12 6.13 -13.06
C TYR A 42 15.54 5.89 -14.51
N TYR A 43 14.71 5.17 -15.29
CA TYR A 43 14.96 4.92 -16.70
C TYR A 43 15.07 6.20 -17.54
N TYR A 44 14.17 7.15 -17.32
CA TYR A 44 14.15 8.41 -18.09
C TYR A 44 15.19 9.44 -17.62
N LEU A 45 15.63 9.39 -16.37
CA LEU A 45 16.56 10.37 -15.79
C LEU A 45 18.03 9.95 -15.83
N SER A 46 18.34 8.73 -16.28
CA SER A 46 19.70 8.17 -16.21
C SER A 46 20.25 7.84 -17.60
N ASP A 47 21.54 8.08 -17.82
CA ASP A 47 22.28 7.56 -18.97
C ASP A 47 22.56 6.06 -18.74
N LEU A 48 21.62 5.22 -19.15
CA LEU A 48 21.72 3.78 -18.97
C LEU A 48 22.59 3.13 -20.04
N ASN A 49 23.49 2.23 -19.62
CA ASN A 49 24.16 1.34 -20.56
C ASN A 49 23.20 0.21 -21.01
N LYS A 50 23.60 -0.54 -22.05
CA LYS A 50 22.81 -1.65 -22.59
C LYS A 50 22.47 -2.72 -21.54
N TYR A 51 23.38 -3.02 -20.62
CA TYR A 51 23.16 -4.03 -19.58
C TYR A 51 22.07 -3.60 -18.58
N ASP A 52 22.08 -2.33 -18.17
CA ASP A 52 21.06 -1.78 -17.27
C ASP A 52 19.68 -1.74 -17.93
N TYR A 53 19.62 -1.43 -19.22
CA TYR A 53 18.38 -1.46 -20.00
C TYR A 53 17.75 -2.87 -20.04
N GLU A 54 18.53 -3.89 -20.41
CA GLU A 54 18.05 -5.28 -20.45
C GLU A 54 17.59 -5.76 -19.07
N ASN A 55 18.32 -5.38 -18.02
CA ASN A 55 17.91 -5.68 -16.64
C ASN A 55 16.59 -5.00 -16.27
N LEU A 56 16.34 -3.78 -16.72
CA LEU A 56 15.06 -3.11 -16.48
C LEU A 56 13.91 -3.85 -17.16
N LEU A 57 14.05 -4.23 -18.42
CA LEU A 57 13.01 -4.99 -19.13
C LEU A 57 12.76 -6.35 -18.47
N HIS A 58 13.82 -7.11 -18.15
CA HIS A 58 13.69 -8.40 -17.49
C HIS A 58 13.03 -8.29 -16.09
N ASN A 59 13.30 -7.21 -15.36
CA ASN A 59 12.67 -6.94 -14.07
C ASN A 59 11.19 -6.51 -14.17
N GLU A 60 10.73 -5.92 -15.27
CA GLU A 60 9.33 -5.49 -15.40
C GLU A 60 8.35 -6.65 -15.32
N ASN A 61 8.62 -7.73 -16.05
CA ASN A 61 7.77 -8.93 -16.04
C ASN A 61 7.68 -9.55 -14.63
N ARG A 62 8.78 -9.51 -13.88
CA ARG A 62 8.84 -10.00 -12.49
C ARG A 62 7.94 -9.18 -11.56
N ILE A 63 7.96 -7.84 -11.64
CA ILE A 63 7.09 -6.99 -10.83
C ILE A 63 5.62 -7.20 -11.19
N ASN A 64 5.30 -7.33 -12.48
CA ASN A 64 3.93 -7.61 -12.92
C ASN A 64 3.43 -8.97 -12.41
N PHE A 65 4.30 -9.99 -12.37
CA PHE A 65 3.97 -11.30 -11.79
C PHE A 65 3.68 -11.20 -10.28
N LEU A 66 4.54 -10.51 -9.52
CA LEU A 66 4.33 -10.29 -8.09
C LEU A 66 3.01 -9.54 -7.81
N ARG A 67 2.70 -8.52 -8.61
CA ARG A 67 1.43 -7.78 -8.52
C ARG A 67 0.23 -8.72 -8.72
N GLN A 68 0.27 -9.58 -9.74
CA GLN A 68 -0.79 -10.54 -10.01
C GLN A 68 -0.92 -11.56 -8.88
N SER A 69 0.19 -12.11 -8.40
CA SER A 69 0.19 -13.03 -7.25
C SER A 69 -0.41 -12.38 -6.00
N ALA A 70 -0.08 -11.11 -5.72
CA ALA A 70 -0.66 -10.36 -4.60
C ALA A 70 -2.17 -10.13 -4.76
N MET A 71 -2.67 -9.95 -6.00
CA MET A 71 -4.11 -9.88 -6.27
C MET A 71 -4.81 -11.23 -6.08
N CYS A 72 -4.19 -12.33 -6.52
CA CYS A 72 -4.76 -13.67 -6.40
C CYS A 72 -4.83 -14.16 -4.95
N HIS A 73 -3.81 -13.87 -4.15
CA HIS A 73 -3.77 -14.30 -2.75
C HIS A 73 -4.42 -13.30 -1.80
N GLY A 74 -4.45 -12.01 -2.16
CA GLY A 74 -5.16 -10.94 -1.46
C GLY A 74 -4.99 -10.90 0.05
N ASN A 75 -4.11 -10.04 0.59
CA ASN A 75 -4.04 -9.83 2.03
C ASN A 75 -5.32 -9.13 2.54
N ILE A 76 -6.17 -9.87 3.27
CA ILE A 76 -7.43 -9.40 3.86
C ILE A 76 -7.26 -8.72 5.22
N GLY A 77 -6.03 -8.51 5.69
CA GLY A 77 -5.74 -7.73 6.89
C GLY A 77 -6.25 -6.28 6.73
N LEU A 78 -6.69 -5.69 7.84
CA LEU A 78 -7.35 -4.38 7.84
C LEU A 78 -6.33 -3.27 8.18
N ILE A 79 -6.28 -2.25 7.34
CA ILE A 79 -5.67 -0.96 7.63
C ILE A 79 -6.77 -0.02 8.10
N THR A 80 -6.57 0.60 9.26
CA THR A 80 -7.46 1.63 9.79
C THR A 80 -6.92 3.02 9.48
N PHE A 81 -7.78 4.01 9.65
CA PHE A 81 -7.43 5.42 9.49
C PHE A 81 -7.46 6.14 10.82
N GLU A 82 -6.67 7.19 10.95
CA GLU A 82 -6.66 8.06 12.12
C GLU A 82 -6.62 9.54 11.72
N TRP A 83 -7.13 10.39 12.61
CA TRP A 83 -7.03 11.84 12.44
C TRP A 83 -5.65 12.30 12.89
N HIS A 84 -5.00 13.10 12.05
CA HIS A 84 -3.73 13.74 12.36
C HIS A 84 -3.92 15.26 12.33
N GLU A 85 -3.40 15.97 13.33
CA GLU A 85 -3.66 17.41 13.53
C GLU A 85 -3.34 18.27 12.30
N LYS A 86 -2.32 17.88 11.54
CA LYS A 86 -1.86 18.61 10.34
C LYS A 86 -2.58 18.20 9.05
N SER A 87 -3.51 17.26 9.10
CA SER A 87 -4.18 16.71 7.92
C SER A 87 -5.67 17.03 7.91
N ARG A 88 -6.16 17.50 6.75
CA ARG A 88 -7.60 17.74 6.52
C ARG A 88 -8.37 16.48 6.15
N ILE A 89 -7.66 15.40 5.87
CA ILE A 89 -8.21 14.07 5.58
C ILE A 89 -7.58 13.06 6.55
N PRO A 90 -8.29 12.00 6.93
CA PRO A 90 -7.72 11.00 7.82
C PRO A 90 -6.59 10.25 7.10
N VAL A 91 -5.53 9.94 7.83
CA VAL A 91 -4.34 9.27 7.30
C VAL A 91 -4.37 7.79 7.68
N THR A 92 -3.74 6.95 6.86
CA THR A 92 -3.67 5.51 7.15
C THR A 92 -2.75 5.23 8.33
N ASN A 93 -3.20 4.47 9.32
CA ASN A 93 -2.35 3.90 10.36
C ASN A 93 -1.66 2.62 9.81
N ALA A 94 -0.87 2.79 8.74
CA ALA A 94 -0.36 1.69 7.92
C ALA A 94 0.98 1.09 8.41
N MET A 95 1.45 1.44 9.61
CA MET A 95 2.77 0.97 10.09
C MET A 95 2.80 -0.43 10.70
N THR A 96 1.67 -1.13 10.80
CA THR A 96 1.71 -2.57 11.08
C THR A 96 1.45 -3.35 9.81
N HIS A 97 2.51 -3.84 9.16
CA HIS A 97 2.43 -5.07 8.37
C HIS A 97 1.93 -6.17 9.32
N GLN A 98 0.61 -6.32 9.41
CA GLN A 98 -0.02 -7.38 10.17
C GLN A 98 0.22 -8.68 9.40
N TYR A 99 1.32 -9.34 9.71
CA TYR A 99 1.48 -10.75 9.42
C TYR A 99 0.44 -11.48 10.27
N VAL A 100 -0.70 -11.80 9.66
CA VAL A 100 -1.63 -12.76 10.24
C VAL A 100 -0.92 -14.11 10.14
N ARG A 101 -0.58 -14.67 11.30
CA ARG A 101 -0.05 -16.04 11.41
C ARG A 101 -1.18 -17.03 11.34
#